data_AF-A0A4R4YE42-F1
#
_entry.id   AF-A0A4R4YE42-F1
#
_cell.length_a   1.000
_cell.length_b   1.000
_cell.length_c   1.000
_cell.angle_alpha   90.00
_cell.angle_beta   90.00
_cell.angle_gamma   90.00
#
_symmetry.space_group_name_H-M   'P 1'
#
loop_
_entity.id
_entity.type
_entity.pdbx_description
1 polymer ?
#
loop_
_entity_poly.entity_id
_entity_poly.type
_entity_poly.pdbx_seq_one_letter_code
_entity_poly.pdbx_strand_id
1 'polypeptide(L)'
;MDFVTETGEETQAEGRLENWLLLMDPSWAPASENDAPPIEAVVGLWPVEEGGRLGKFRPNPEYAPSEENSPSDPLDAVLRLVLQGRAEVEHIQLMLRDSLFDIAMNGDGRPLVTKSPDEVPCVVVATGEPHRRRISSPDWRRIDLDELVVLLADGVDVLFNPAGPASVRLTGDFMRETLMLDDEQVTELYANHQDVTGLRVVPWTSGESTSDESESSEKPGANEEAETAR
;
A
#
# COMPACT_ATOMS: atom_id res chain seq x y z
N MET A 1 12.82 -20.89 55.80
CA MET A 1 13.93 -19.93 55.77
C MET A 1 15.13 -20.72 55.26
N ASP A 2 15.55 -20.59 54.00
CA ASP A 2 15.37 -19.50 53.03
C ASP A 2 15.32 -20.04 51.59
N PHE A 3 14.41 -19.46 50.80
CA PHE A 3 14.44 -19.45 49.33
C PHE A 3 15.38 -18.33 48.89
N VAL A 4 16.04 -18.47 47.73
CA VAL A 4 16.44 -17.45 46.72
C VAL A 4 17.42 -18.17 45.78
N THR A 5 16.91 -18.88 44.77
CA THR A 5 16.67 -18.43 43.38
C THR A 5 17.95 -18.18 42.59
N GLU A 6 18.24 -19.19 41.76
CA GLU A 6 19.06 -19.16 40.56
C GLU A 6 18.43 -18.13 39.59
N THR A 7 19.06 -16.98 39.46
CA THR A 7 18.65 -15.95 38.49
C THR A 7 19.11 -16.40 37.11
N GLY A 8 18.20 -17.02 36.36
CA GLY A 8 18.35 -17.12 34.92
C GLY A 8 18.41 -15.71 34.34
N GLU A 9 19.49 -15.42 33.62
CA GLU A 9 19.55 -14.29 32.69
C GLU A 9 18.53 -14.56 31.57
N GLU A 10 17.27 -14.20 31.82
CA GLU A 10 16.31 -13.92 30.77
C GLU A 10 16.73 -12.61 30.13
N THR A 11 17.47 -12.72 29.02
CA THR A 11 17.60 -11.65 28.05
C THR A 11 16.19 -11.29 27.58
N GLN A 12 15.60 -10.28 28.21
CA GLN A 12 14.45 -9.55 27.66
C GLN A 12 14.91 -8.99 26.32
N ALA A 13 14.54 -9.67 25.23
CA ALA A 13 14.46 -9.06 23.93
C ALA A 13 13.35 -8.01 24.04
N GLU A 14 13.71 -6.80 24.45
CA GLU A 14 12.86 -5.62 24.31
C GLU A 14 12.39 -5.59 22.85
N GLY A 15 11.11 -5.88 22.65
CA GLY A 15 10.51 -5.94 21.33
C GLY A 15 10.70 -4.59 20.66
N ARG A 16 11.66 -4.52 19.73
CA ARG A 16 11.89 -3.35 18.88
C ARG A 16 10.55 -3.03 18.22
N LEU A 17 9.91 -1.94 18.65
CA LEU A 17 8.68 -1.46 18.06
C LEU A 17 8.96 -1.18 16.58
N GLU A 18 8.54 -2.10 15.71
CA GLU A 18 8.59 -1.89 14.27
C GLU A 18 7.52 -0.84 13.96
N ASN A 19 7.97 0.34 13.56
CA ASN A 19 7.07 1.43 13.20
C ASN A 19 6.66 1.24 11.74
N TRP A 20 5.38 1.49 11.44
CA TRP A 20 4.81 1.32 10.12
C TRP A 20 4.00 2.55 9.75
N LEU A 21 4.08 2.97 8.49
CA LEU A 21 3.17 3.95 7.91
C LEU A 21 2.16 3.21 7.04
N LEU A 22 0.86 3.36 7.34
CA LEU A 22 -0.21 2.70 6.59
C LEU A 22 -0.73 3.61 5.47
N LEU A 23 -0.96 3.04 4.30
CA LEU A 23 -1.75 3.66 3.24
C LEU A 23 -3.19 3.17 3.35
N MET A 24 -4.10 4.10 3.62
CA MET A 24 -5.54 3.82 3.68
C MET A 24 -6.20 4.00 2.32
N ASP A 25 -7.26 3.24 2.06
CA ASP A 25 -8.15 3.49 0.92
C ASP A 25 -8.71 4.92 1.05
N PRO A 26 -8.48 5.81 0.06
CA PRO A 26 -8.98 7.19 0.13
C PRO A 26 -10.50 7.30 0.28
N SER A 27 -11.24 6.27 -0.13
CA SER A 27 -12.70 6.21 -0.01
C SER A 27 -13.17 5.63 1.33
N TRP A 28 -12.26 5.09 2.16
CA TRP A 28 -12.60 4.64 3.50
C TRP A 28 -12.64 5.82 4.48
N ALA A 29 -13.68 5.86 5.30
CA ALA A 29 -13.81 6.78 6.41
C ALA A 29 -14.27 6.04 7.67
N PRO A 30 -13.72 6.36 8.85
CA PRO A 30 -14.18 5.78 10.11
C PRO A 30 -15.61 6.26 10.40
N ALA A 31 -16.47 5.40 10.97
CA ALA A 31 -17.82 5.81 11.36
C ALA A 31 -17.82 6.60 12.69
N SER A 32 -16.82 6.38 13.53
CA SER A 32 -16.53 7.11 14.78
C SER A 32 -15.03 7.42 14.89
N GLU A 33 -14.64 8.46 15.64
CA GLU A 33 -13.22 8.91 15.72
C GLU A 33 -12.21 7.83 16.15
N ASN A 34 -12.67 6.77 16.82
CA ASN A 34 -11.84 5.66 17.31
C ASN A 34 -12.03 4.35 16.52
N ASP A 35 -12.77 4.37 15.42
CA ASP A 35 -12.97 3.16 14.63
C ASP A 35 -11.66 2.75 13.95
N ALA A 36 -11.19 1.56 14.30
CA ALA A 36 -10.04 0.98 13.64
C ALA A 36 -10.36 0.64 12.19
N PRO A 37 -9.48 0.99 11.24
CA PRO A 37 -9.65 0.53 9.89
C PRO A 37 -9.60 -0.99 9.85
N PRO A 38 -10.57 -1.64 9.19
CA PRO A 38 -10.47 -3.06 8.91
C PRO A 38 -9.29 -3.30 7.96
N ILE A 39 -8.69 -4.49 8.00
CA ILE A 39 -7.50 -4.80 7.20
C ILE A 39 -7.80 -4.64 5.70
N GLU A 40 -9.03 -4.91 5.29
CA GLU A 40 -9.51 -4.79 3.92
C GLU A 40 -9.52 -3.33 3.41
N ALA A 41 -9.52 -2.34 4.30
CA ALA A 41 -9.43 -0.92 3.96
C ALA A 41 -8.00 -0.38 3.90
N VAL A 42 -7.00 -1.18 4.30
CA VAL A 42 -5.59 -0.82 4.24
C VAL A 42 -5.03 -1.26 2.89
N VAL A 43 -4.61 -0.32 2.06
CA VAL A 43 -3.98 -0.59 0.75
C VAL A 43 -2.64 -1.29 0.92
N GLY A 44 -1.87 -0.87 1.94
CA GLY A 44 -0.58 -1.46 2.28
C GLY A 44 0.18 -0.60 3.27
N LEU A 45 1.48 -0.84 3.36
CA LEU A 45 2.32 -0.19 4.36
C LEU A 45 3.74 0.09 3.89
N TRP A 46 4.40 1.04 4.54
CA TRP A 46 5.84 1.23 4.48
C TRP A 46 6.46 0.86 5.84
N PRO A 47 7.45 -0.04 5.89
CA PRO A 47 8.28 -0.21 7.08
C PRO A 47 9.04 1.10 7.35
N VAL A 48 9.07 1.53 8.60
CA VAL A 48 9.92 2.63 9.04
C VAL A 48 11.22 2.02 9.55
N GLU A 49 12.30 2.25 8.81
CA GLU A 49 13.65 1.80 9.13
C GLU A 49 14.28 2.66 10.24
N GLU A 50 15.44 2.23 10.71
CA GLU A 50 16.23 2.98 11.69
C GLU A 50 16.56 4.38 11.14
N GLY A 51 16.31 5.42 11.96
CA GLY A 51 16.43 6.82 11.53
C GLY A 51 15.17 7.40 10.88
N GLY A 52 14.05 6.67 10.85
CA GLY A 52 12.75 7.20 10.39
C GLY A 52 12.57 7.19 8.87
N ARG A 53 13.45 6.51 8.13
CA ARG A 53 13.35 6.36 6.68
C ARG A 53 12.27 5.34 6.34
N LEU A 54 11.48 5.60 5.30
CA LEU A 54 10.53 4.62 4.78
C LEU A 54 11.27 3.63 3.87
N GLY A 55 11.11 2.33 4.12
CA GLY A 55 11.53 1.28 3.19
C GLY A 55 10.57 1.16 2.00
N LYS A 56 10.69 0.12 1.16
CA LYS A 56 9.79 -0.08 0.01
C LYS A 56 8.34 -0.39 0.44
N PHE A 57 7.36 0.10 -0.32
CA PHE A 57 5.95 -0.19 -0.09
C PHE A 57 5.67 -1.70 -0.16
N ARG A 58 4.88 -2.20 0.79
CA ARG A 58 4.37 -3.58 0.80
C ARG A 58 2.86 -3.55 0.62
N PRO A 59 2.33 -4.08 -0.49
CA PRO A 59 0.89 -4.14 -0.69
C PRO A 59 0.27 -5.10 0.32
N ASN A 60 -0.95 -4.79 0.76
CA ASN A 60 -1.75 -5.68 1.58
C ASN A 60 -2.50 -6.68 0.66
N PRO A 61 -2.24 -8.00 0.74
CA PRO A 61 -2.94 -8.99 -0.07
C PRO A 61 -4.46 -9.06 0.18
N GLU A 62 -4.89 -8.68 1.39
CA GLU A 62 -6.29 -8.68 1.83
C GLU A 62 -7.01 -7.37 1.48
N TYR A 63 -6.33 -6.40 0.85
CA TYR A 63 -6.96 -5.15 0.44
C TYR A 63 -8.11 -5.41 -0.54
N ALA A 64 -9.29 -4.90 -0.19
CA ALA A 64 -10.47 -4.92 -1.03
C ALA A 64 -10.89 -3.47 -1.34
N PRO A 65 -10.65 -2.97 -2.57
CA PRO A 65 -11.02 -1.61 -2.97
C PRO A 65 -12.48 -1.31 -2.63
N SER A 66 -12.72 -0.24 -1.87
CA SER A 66 -14.06 0.19 -1.48
C SER A 66 -14.85 0.69 -2.69
N GLU A 67 -14.15 1.26 -3.68
CA GLU A 67 -14.69 1.68 -4.96
C GLU A 67 -13.81 1.19 -6.12
N GLU A 68 -14.38 1.11 -7.32
CA GLU A 68 -13.64 0.76 -8.54
C GLU A 68 -12.47 1.72 -8.80
N ASN A 69 -12.60 2.97 -8.36
CA ASN A 69 -11.61 4.01 -8.56
C ASN A 69 -10.59 4.14 -7.41
N SER A 70 -10.67 3.30 -6.37
CA SER A 70 -9.63 3.29 -5.34
C SER A 70 -8.31 2.77 -5.91
N PRO A 71 -7.17 3.42 -5.62
CA PRO A 71 -5.86 2.94 -6.07
C PRO A 71 -5.49 1.63 -5.38
N SER A 72 -4.74 0.77 -6.08
CA SER A 72 -4.21 -0.49 -5.52
C SER A 72 -2.88 -0.37 -4.80
N ASP A 73 -2.16 0.71 -5.05
CA ASP A 73 -0.80 0.96 -4.56
C ASP A 73 -0.42 2.42 -4.88
N PRO A 74 0.70 2.94 -4.33
CA PRO A 74 1.14 4.33 -4.55
C PRO A 74 1.41 4.67 -6.02
N LEU A 75 1.96 3.74 -6.80
CA LEU A 75 2.24 3.98 -8.21
C LEU A 75 0.93 4.06 -9.01
N ASP A 76 -0.04 3.17 -8.76
CA ASP A 76 -1.39 3.28 -9.33
C ASP A 76 -2.08 4.61 -8.97
N ALA A 77 -1.91 5.08 -7.73
CA ALA A 77 -2.43 6.38 -7.31
C ALA A 77 -1.81 7.53 -8.12
N VAL A 78 -0.48 7.55 -8.29
CA VAL A 78 0.20 8.58 -9.07
C VAL A 78 -0.16 8.51 -10.55
N LEU A 79 -0.22 7.32 -11.15
CA LEU A 79 -0.67 7.14 -12.53
C LEU A 79 -2.08 7.74 -12.75
N ARG A 80 -3.01 7.50 -11.82
CA ARG A 80 -4.35 8.11 -11.86
C ARG A 80 -4.31 9.62 -11.73
N LEU A 81 -3.50 10.17 -10.83
CA LEU A 81 -3.38 11.62 -10.63
C LEU A 81 -2.80 12.31 -11.88
N VAL A 82 -1.78 11.71 -12.52
CA VAL A 82 -1.22 12.24 -13.77
C VAL A 82 -2.24 12.21 -14.90
N LEU A 83 -2.98 11.10 -15.05
CA LEU A 83 -4.06 11.02 -16.05
C LEU A 83 -5.17 12.06 -15.84
N GLN A 84 -5.38 12.51 -14.60
CA GLN A 84 -6.31 13.57 -14.24
C GLN A 84 -5.71 14.99 -14.34
N GLY A 85 -4.42 15.13 -14.70
CA GLY A 85 -3.73 16.41 -14.72
C GLY A 85 -3.53 17.02 -13.32
N ARG A 86 -3.49 16.19 -12.28
CA ARG A 86 -3.35 16.56 -10.87
C ARG A 86 -1.98 16.20 -10.28
N ALA A 87 -1.12 15.59 -11.08
CA ALA A 87 0.28 15.34 -10.78
C ALA A 87 1.09 15.46 -12.07
N GLU A 88 2.38 15.73 -11.91
CA GLU A 88 3.35 15.82 -13.01
C GLU A 88 4.04 14.47 -13.27
N VAL A 89 4.66 14.33 -14.44
CA VAL A 89 5.34 13.09 -14.87
C VAL A 89 6.51 12.73 -13.97
N GLU A 90 7.18 13.72 -13.38
CA GLU A 90 8.27 13.55 -12.42
C GLU A 90 7.83 12.74 -11.19
N HIS A 91 6.55 12.82 -10.80
CA HIS A 91 6.02 11.97 -9.72
C HIS A 91 6.00 10.49 -10.10
N ILE A 92 5.77 10.16 -11.38
CA ILE A 92 5.87 8.78 -11.87
C ILE A 92 7.31 8.31 -11.75
N GLN A 93 8.28 9.16 -12.12
CA GLN A 93 9.70 8.81 -12.04
C GLN A 93 10.12 8.47 -10.60
N LEU A 94 9.74 9.32 -9.65
CA LEU A 94 9.99 9.09 -8.23
C LEU A 94 9.34 7.77 -7.76
N MET A 95 8.07 7.55 -8.09
CA MET A 95 7.37 6.32 -7.68
C MET A 95 7.94 5.06 -8.32
N LEU A 96 8.37 5.11 -9.58
CA LEU A 96 8.98 3.95 -10.25
C LEU A 96 10.27 3.49 -9.56
N ARG A 97 11.06 4.42 -9.01
CA ARG A 97 12.30 4.09 -8.28
C ARG A 97 12.02 3.43 -6.93
N ASP A 98 10.96 3.87 -6.25
CA ASP A 98 10.65 3.43 -4.89
C ASP A 98 9.61 2.29 -4.83
N SER A 99 9.16 1.80 -5.98
CA SER A 99 8.14 0.76 -6.08
C SER A 99 8.68 -0.59 -6.53
N LEU A 100 7.99 -1.64 -6.08
CA LEU A 100 8.08 -2.98 -6.67
C LEU A 100 6.80 -3.23 -7.46
N PHE A 101 6.91 -3.90 -8.60
CA PHE A 101 5.77 -4.24 -9.43
C PHE A 101 5.92 -5.65 -10.01
N ASP A 102 4.84 -6.23 -10.49
CA ASP A 102 4.81 -7.57 -11.05
C ASP A 102 4.84 -7.52 -12.57
N ILE A 103 5.85 -8.12 -13.19
CA ILE A 103 5.90 -8.33 -14.64
C ILE A 103 5.24 -9.66 -14.98
N ALA A 104 4.36 -9.65 -15.99
CA ALA A 104 3.75 -10.87 -16.51
C ALA A 104 4.77 -11.65 -17.34
N MET A 105 4.78 -12.98 -17.19
CA MET A 105 5.70 -13.87 -17.89
C MET A 105 4.94 -14.77 -18.86
N ASN A 106 5.58 -15.20 -19.96
CA ASN A 106 4.94 -16.00 -21.01
C ASN A 106 5.02 -17.52 -20.79
N GLY A 107 5.66 -17.98 -19.71
CA GLY A 107 5.88 -19.41 -19.39
C GLY A 107 7.21 -19.98 -19.90
N ASP A 108 7.86 -19.34 -20.88
CA ASP A 108 9.20 -19.69 -21.37
C ASP A 108 10.33 -18.95 -20.62
N GLY A 109 10.00 -18.33 -19.48
CA GLY A 109 10.91 -17.49 -18.70
C GLY A 109 11.16 -16.11 -19.31
N ARG A 110 10.37 -15.68 -20.31
CA ARG A 110 10.44 -14.34 -20.91
C ARG A 110 9.25 -13.48 -20.49
N PRO A 111 9.39 -12.14 -20.48
CA PRO A 111 8.26 -11.24 -20.30
C PRO A 111 7.16 -11.50 -21.33
N LEU A 112 5.92 -11.42 -20.87
CA LEU A 112 4.76 -11.39 -21.75
C LEU A 112 4.73 -10.05 -22.47
N VAL A 113 4.82 -10.10 -23.80
CA VAL A 113 4.70 -8.93 -24.68
C VAL A 113 3.34 -8.95 -25.35
N THR A 114 2.61 -7.84 -25.23
CA THR A 114 1.34 -7.59 -25.92
C THR A 114 1.47 -6.35 -26.79
N LYS A 115 0.44 -6.06 -27.60
CA LYS A 115 0.31 -4.77 -28.28
C LYS A 115 -0.53 -3.82 -27.43
N SER A 116 -0.08 -2.58 -27.33
CA SER A 116 -0.92 -1.47 -26.86
C SER A 116 -2.02 -1.14 -27.88
N PRO A 117 -3.02 -0.31 -27.51
CA PRO A 117 -4.08 0.12 -28.44
C PRO A 117 -3.57 0.82 -29.70
N ASP A 118 -2.38 1.40 -29.66
CA ASP A 118 -1.67 2.02 -30.78
C ASP A 118 -0.64 1.10 -31.46
N GLU A 119 -0.78 -0.22 -31.28
CA GLU A 119 0.00 -1.28 -31.93
C GLU A 119 1.50 -1.34 -31.57
N VAL A 120 1.93 -0.65 -30.51
CA VAL A 120 3.31 -0.69 -30.01
C VAL A 120 3.51 -1.93 -29.13
N PRO A 121 4.58 -2.72 -29.34
CA PRO A 121 4.87 -3.86 -28.47
C PRO A 121 5.25 -3.38 -27.07
N CYS A 122 4.59 -3.94 -26.06
CA CYS A 122 4.79 -3.58 -24.66
C CYS A 122 4.91 -4.83 -23.78
N VAL A 123 5.85 -4.81 -22.83
CA VAL A 123 5.80 -5.75 -21.69
C VAL A 123 4.65 -5.37 -20.77
N VAL A 124 4.00 -6.36 -20.17
CA VAL A 124 2.86 -6.13 -19.28
C VAL A 124 3.31 -6.09 -17.82
N VAL A 125 2.96 -5.00 -17.13
CA VAL A 125 3.26 -4.78 -15.71
C VAL A 125 1.97 -4.50 -14.94
N ALA A 126 1.85 -5.10 -13.77
CA ALA A 126 0.80 -4.83 -12.79
C ALA A 126 1.41 -4.28 -11.51
N THR A 127 0.88 -3.17 -11.01
CA THR A 127 1.39 -2.51 -9.79
C THR A 127 0.79 -3.09 -8.52
N GLY A 128 -0.35 -3.79 -8.64
CA GLY A 128 -1.04 -4.46 -7.53
C GLY A 128 -1.84 -5.69 -7.95
N GLU A 129 -2.24 -6.49 -6.97
CA GLU A 129 -2.96 -7.76 -7.16
C GLU A 129 -4.29 -7.61 -7.93
N PRO A 130 -5.13 -6.57 -7.70
CA PRO A 130 -6.32 -6.36 -8.53
C PRO A 130 -5.99 -6.26 -10.02
N HIS A 131 -4.88 -5.64 -10.41
CA HIS A 131 -4.48 -5.49 -11.81
C HIS A 131 -3.95 -6.81 -12.39
N ARG A 132 -3.25 -7.62 -11.60
CA ARG A 132 -2.81 -8.97 -12.02
C ARG A 132 -3.96 -9.87 -12.42
N ARG A 133 -5.04 -9.87 -11.62
CA ARG A 133 -6.24 -10.71 -11.86
C ARG A 133 -6.94 -10.41 -13.19
N ARG A 134 -6.69 -9.23 -13.79
CA ARG A 134 -7.25 -8.84 -15.10
C ARG A 134 -6.49 -9.42 -16.28
N ILE A 135 -5.27 -9.94 -16.07
CA ILE A 135 -4.37 -10.40 -17.12
C ILE A 135 -4.18 -11.91 -17.04
N SER A 136 -4.41 -12.60 -18.15
CA SER A 136 -4.10 -14.02 -18.28
C SER A 136 -2.60 -14.18 -18.54
N SER A 137 -1.85 -14.54 -17.49
CA SER A 137 -0.43 -14.85 -17.57
C SER A 137 -0.14 -16.12 -16.75
N PRO A 138 0.65 -17.07 -17.29
CA PRO A 138 0.97 -18.31 -16.60
C PRO A 138 1.86 -18.11 -15.36
N ASP A 139 2.62 -17.01 -15.29
CA ASP A 139 3.53 -16.73 -14.20
C ASP A 139 3.78 -15.22 -14.05
N TRP A 140 4.11 -14.77 -12.84
CA TRP A 140 4.39 -13.39 -12.52
C TRP A 140 5.68 -13.29 -11.71
N ARG A 141 6.53 -12.30 -12.04
CA ARG A 141 7.73 -12.01 -11.28
C ARG A 141 7.65 -10.63 -10.67
N ARG A 142 7.84 -10.53 -9.35
CA ARG A 142 8.03 -9.25 -8.67
C ARG A 142 9.45 -8.75 -8.96
N ILE A 143 9.55 -7.51 -9.44
CA ILE A 143 10.79 -6.84 -9.83
C ILE A 143 10.73 -5.35 -9.45
N ASP A 144 11.87 -4.67 -9.49
CA ASP A 144 12.00 -3.22 -9.47
C ASP A 144 12.42 -2.65 -10.83
N LEU A 145 12.73 -1.35 -10.86
CA LEU A 145 13.03 -0.59 -12.06
C LEU A 145 14.30 -1.08 -12.78
N ASP A 146 15.37 -1.41 -12.07
CA ASP A 146 16.60 -1.88 -12.70
C ASP A 146 16.39 -3.24 -13.37
N GLU A 147 15.76 -4.18 -12.67
CA GLU A 147 15.40 -5.48 -13.25
C GLU A 147 14.48 -5.33 -14.47
N LEU A 148 13.52 -4.41 -14.43
CA LEU A 148 12.64 -4.13 -15.57
C LEU A 148 13.41 -3.62 -16.79
N VAL A 149 14.28 -2.64 -16.59
CA VAL A 149 15.10 -2.07 -17.67
C VAL A 149 16.02 -3.13 -18.29
N VAL A 150 16.57 -4.04 -17.49
CA VAL A 150 17.38 -5.17 -17.99
C VAL A 150 16.56 -6.14 -18.85
N LEU A 151 15.28 -6.33 -18.53
CA LEU A 151 14.38 -7.23 -19.28
C LEU A 151 13.81 -6.59 -20.55
N LEU A 152 13.85 -5.26 -20.68
CA LEU A 152 13.28 -4.54 -21.82
C LEU A 152 14.14 -4.69 -23.08
N ALA A 153 13.54 -5.23 -24.13
CA ALA A 153 14.14 -5.25 -25.46
C ALA A 153 14.07 -3.85 -26.12
N ASP A 154 14.94 -3.61 -27.09
CA ASP A 154 14.91 -2.38 -27.88
C ASP A 154 13.58 -2.25 -28.65
N GLY A 155 13.01 -1.04 -28.62
CA GLY A 155 11.73 -0.75 -29.28
C GLY A 155 10.50 -1.38 -28.60
N VAL A 156 10.65 -1.91 -27.38
CA VAL A 156 9.55 -2.41 -26.56
C VAL A 156 9.31 -1.46 -25.39
N ASP A 157 8.05 -1.09 -25.20
CA ASP A 157 7.60 -0.20 -24.14
C ASP A 157 7.06 -0.99 -22.93
N VAL A 158 6.59 -0.28 -21.90
CA VAL A 158 5.94 -0.88 -20.73
C VAL A 158 4.48 -0.46 -20.69
N LEU A 159 3.58 -1.43 -20.56
CA LEU A 159 2.16 -1.21 -20.36
C LEU A 159 1.79 -1.55 -18.92
N PHE A 160 1.56 -0.50 -18.12
CA PHE A 160 1.13 -0.59 -16.73
C PHE A 160 -0.38 -0.73 -16.63
N ASN A 161 -0.82 -1.65 -15.76
CA ASN A 161 -2.21 -1.91 -15.38
C ASN A 161 -3.17 -2.00 -16.59
N PRO A 162 -2.89 -2.86 -17.59
CA PRO A 162 -3.75 -2.98 -18.76
C PRO A 162 -5.18 -3.35 -18.38
N ALA A 163 -6.15 -2.76 -19.08
CA ALA A 163 -7.59 -2.88 -18.81
C ALA A 163 -8.03 -2.40 -17.40
N GLY A 164 -7.15 -1.73 -16.67
CA GLY A 164 -7.47 -1.04 -15.42
C GLY A 164 -7.87 0.42 -15.64
N PRO A 165 -8.37 1.10 -14.58
CA PRO A 165 -8.76 2.52 -14.64
C PRO A 165 -7.62 3.47 -15.02
N ALA A 166 -6.38 3.10 -14.74
CA ALA A 166 -5.17 3.84 -15.10
C ALA A 166 -4.21 2.97 -15.93
N SER A 167 -4.69 2.48 -17.07
CA SER A 167 -3.85 1.81 -18.06
C SER A 167 -2.92 2.83 -18.75
N VAL A 168 -1.62 2.74 -18.52
CA VAL A 168 -0.63 3.71 -19.04
C VAL A 168 0.50 3.00 -19.79
N ARG A 169 0.81 3.49 -21.00
CA ARG A 169 2.02 3.09 -21.74
C ARG A 169 3.14 4.08 -21.43
N LEU A 170 4.27 3.60 -20.91
CA LEU A 170 5.49 4.36 -20.72
C LEU A 170 6.57 3.83 -21.66
N THR A 171 7.32 4.75 -22.28
CA THR A 171 8.31 4.36 -23.29
C THR A 171 9.50 3.65 -22.64
N GLY A 172 10.12 2.72 -23.37
CA GLY A 172 11.37 2.09 -22.91
C GLY A 172 12.46 3.12 -22.59
N ASP A 173 12.52 4.22 -23.33
CA ASP A 173 13.47 5.32 -23.09
C ASP A 173 13.16 6.06 -21.79
N PHE A 174 11.89 6.35 -21.50
CA PHE A 174 11.49 6.94 -20.22
C PHE A 174 11.89 6.07 -19.03
N MET A 175 11.77 4.74 -19.15
CA MET A 175 12.21 3.81 -18.10
C MET A 175 13.72 3.88 -17.89
N ARG A 176 14.51 3.93 -18.97
CA ARG A 176 15.97 4.07 -18.89
C ARG A 176 16.39 5.41 -18.33
N GLU A 177 15.77 6.51 -18.75
CA GLU A 177 16.03 7.85 -18.23
C GLU A 177 15.72 7.92 -16.73
N THR A 178 14.60 7.35 -16.30
CA THR A 178 14.21 7.29 -14.88
C THR A 178 15.22 6.51 -14.02
N LEU A 179 15.77 5.42 -14.57
CA LEU A 179 16.82 4.65 -13.90
C LEU A 179 18.12 5.45 -13.75
N MET A 180 18.42 6.32 -14.73
CA MET A 180 19.64 7.13 -14.76
C MET A 180 19.60 8.38 -13.88
N LEU A 181 18.44 8.71 -13.29
CA LEU A 181 18.35 9.79 -12.31
C LEU A 181 19.30 9.50 -11.12
N ASP A 182 20.16 10.45 -10.81
CA ASP A 182 21.05 10.35 -9.65
C ASP A 182 20.34 10.79 -8.36
N ASP A 183 20.97 10.50 -7.22
CA ASP A 183 20.39 10.79 -5.91
C ASP A 183 20.23 12.30 -5.64
N GLU A 184 21.05 13.15 -6.27
CA GLU A 184 20.96 14.61 -6.14
C GLU A 184 19.72 15.12 -6.89
N GLN A 185 19.54 14.70 -8.14
CA GLN A 185 18.36 14.98 -8.95
C GLN A 185 17.07 14.48 -8.27
N VAL A 186 17.09 13.27 -7.71
CA VAL A 186 15.96 12.72 -6.95
C VAL A 186 15.66 13.56 -5.72
N THR A 187 16.69 13.98 -4.99
CA THR A 187 16.54 14.86 -3.80
C THR A 187 15.94 16.21 -4.18
N GLU A 188 16.38 16.81 -5.28
CA GLU A 188 15.83 18.06 -5.80
C GLU A 188 14.36 17.90 -6.23
N LEU A 189 14.03 16.83 -6.94
CA LEU A 189 12.64 16.52 -7.31
C LEU A 189 11.75 16.37 -6.08
N TYR A 190 12.21 15.64 -5.06
CA TYR A 190 11.50 15.53 -3.79
C TYR A 190 11.28 16.90 -3.13
N ALA A 191 12.31 17.75 -3.08
CA ALA A 191 12.22 19.08 -2.49
C ALA A 191 11.22 19.99 -3.24
N ASN A 192 11.17 19.86 -4.57
CA ASN A 192 10.26 20.65 -5.42
C ASN A 192 8.78 20.24 -5.29
N HIS A 193 8.52 19.02 -4.82
CA HIS A 193 7.17 18.45 -4.70
C HIS A 193 6.72 18.24 -3.24
N GLN A 194 7.52 18.64 -2.25
CA GLN A 194 7.14 18.65 -0.84
C GLN A 194 6.20 19.83 -0.51
N ASP A 195 4.97 19.78 -1.01
CA ASP A 195 3.88 20.53 -0.36
C ASP A 195 3.19 19.63 0.66
N VAL A 196 3.65 19.72 1.91
CA VAL A 196 3.07 18.97 3.05
C VAL A 196 1.93 19.73 3.73
N THR A 197 1.49 20.86 3.14
CA THR A 197 0.45 21.70 3.73
C THR A 197 -0.88 20.93 3.77
N GLY A 198 -1.35 20.61 4.98
CA GLY A 198 -2.61 19.90 5.18
C GLY A 198 -2.50 18.39 5.43
N LEU A 199 -1.28 17.82 5.45
CA LEU A 199 -1.08 16.42 5.85
C LEU A 199 -1.30 16.27 7.36
N ARG A 200 -2.37 15.56 7.77
CA ARG A 200 -2.61 15.20 9.17
C ARG A 200 -2.05 13.80 9.43
N VAL A 201 -0.93 13.72 10.15
CA VAL A 201 -0.42 12.45 10.67
C VAL A 201 -1.19 12.11 11.94
N VAL A 202 -1.99 11.03 11.91
CA VAL A 202 -2.68 10.51 13.09
C VAL A 202 -1.84 9.35 13.63
N PRO A 203 -1.21 9.48 14.82
CA PRO A 203 -0.47 8.39 15.42
C PRO A 203 -1.44 7.27 15.79
N TRP A 204 -1.18 6.06 15.28
CA TRP A 204 -1.95 4.86 15.59
C TRP A 204 -1.29 4.12 16.76
N THR A 205 -1.90 4.16 17.94
CA THR A 205 -1.54 3.26 19.05
C THR A 205 -2.50 2.09 19.02
N SER A 206 -2.02 0.88 18.74
CA SER A 206 -2.79 -0.35 18.98
C SER A 206 -3.08 -0.43 20.48
N GLY A 207 -4.27 -0.03 20.90
CA GLY A 207 -4.65 -0.15 22.30
C GLY A 207 -4.67 -1.62 22.68
N GLU A 208 -3.88 -1.99 23.70
CA GLU A 208 -4.27 -3.10 24.56
C GLU A 208 -5.68 -2.78 25.05
N SER A 209 -6.63 -3.62 24.66
CA SER A 209 -8.01 -3.54 25.10
C SER A 209 -8.08 -3.85 26.59
N THR A 210 -7.78 -2.87 27.44
CA THR A 210 -8.25 -2.86 28.82
C THR A 210 -9.76 -2.73 28.78
N SER A 211 -10.40 -3.88 28.78
CA SER A 211 -11.83 -4.04 29.05
C SER A 211 -12.03 -3.70 30.52
N ASP A 212 -12.25 -2.43 30.83
CA ASP A 212 -12.77 -2.04 32.13
C ASP A 212 -14.23 -2.54 32.23
N GLU A 213 -14.40 -3.56 33.06
CA GLU A 213 -15.67 -4.01 33.62
C GLU A 213 -16.48 -2.80 34.11
N SER A 214 -17.52 -2.43 33.37
CA SER A 214 -18.57 -1.59 33.94
C SER A 214 -19.52 -2.49 34.71
N GLU A 215 -19.24 -2.58 36.01
CA GLU A 215 -20.07 -3.15 37.06
C GLU A 215 -21.56 -2.78 36.91
N SER A 216 -22.37 -3.82 37.07
CA SER A 216 -23.78 -3.79 37.45
C SER A 216 -24.13 -2.65 38.40
N SER A 217 -25.23 -1.95 38.13
CA SER A 217 -26.00 -1.28 39.17
C SER A 217 -27.47 -1.69 39.07
N GLU A 218 -27.78 -2.58 39.99
CA GLU A 218 -29.07 -2.99 40.57
C GLU A 218 -30.31 -2.13 40.28
N LYS A 219 -31.36 -2.83 39.88
CA LYS A 219 -32.77 -2.45 40.13
C LYS A 219 -33.06 -2.46 41.64
N PRO A 220 -34.10 -1.71 42.04
CA PRO A 220 -35.07 -2.25 43.00
C PRO A 220 -36.49 -2.28 42.40
N GLY A 221 -37.09 -3.47 42.37
CA GLY A 221 -38.55 -3.64 42.50
C GLY A 221 -38.95 -3.43 43.98
N ALA A 222 -40.20 -3.47 44.41
CA ALA A 222 -41.46 -3.90 43.81
C ALA A 222 -42.62 -3.40 44.71
N ASN A 223 -43.83 -3.33 44.13
CA ASN A 223 -45.14 -3.78 44.65
C ASN A 223 -46.21 -3.01 43.85
N GLU A 224 -46.97 -3.58 42.93
CA GLU A 224 -47.86 -4.75 43.04
C GLU A 224 -48.94 -4.55 44.10
N GLU A 225 -50.14 -4.19 43.64
CA GLU A 225 -51.38 -4.78 44.13
C GLU A 225 -52.43 -4.76 42.99
N ALA A 226 -53.00 -5.93 42.76
CA ALA A 226 -54.04 -6.24 41.79
C ALA A 226 -55.43 -5.88 42.34
N GLU A 227 -56.46 -5.73 41.48
CA GLU A 227 -57.61 -6.67 41.37
C GLU A 227 -58.83 -6.06 40.65
N THR A 228 -59.26 -6.76 39.58
CA THR A 228 -60.64 -7.06 39.12
C THR A 228 -61.73 -6.01 38.83
N ALA A 229 -62.13 -6.01 37.55
CA ALA A 229 -63.47 -6.29 37.00
C ALA A 229 -64.72 -5.50 37.48
N ARG A 230 -65.22 -4.61 36.59
CA ARG A 230 -66.49 -4.79 35.85
C ARG A 230 -66.67 -3.72 34.77
#